data_AF-A0A1V9FKZ3-F1
#
_entry.id   AF-A0A1V9FKZ3-F1
#
_cell.length_a   1.000
_cell.length_b   1.000
_cell.length_c   1.000
_cell.angle_alpha   90.00
_cell.angle_beta   90.00
_cell.angle_gamma   90.00
#
_symmetry.space_group_name_H-M   'P 1'
#
loop_
_entity.id
_entity.type
_entity.pdbx_description
1 polymer ?
#
loop_
_entity_poly.entity_id
_entity_poly.type
_entity_poly.pdbx_seq_one_letter_code
_entity_poly.pdbx_strand_id
1 'polypeptide(L)'
;MTMQSTSLAALLQYKNENVISRFTDLFDVGEEEAEEIFMETKKFLFISRQPGVFIPDELLIVDEMWHNFILFTSTYHEFCMHYFGGFLHHLPASKAEKMRHRQQLDADSFMARNAFKEKLAAFISITYDQLGHETVIRWFQEYPQRYSKQVIKNLRKH
;
A
#
# COMPACT_ATOMS: atom_id res chain seq x y z
N MET A 1 -16.59 4.53 24.75
CA MET A 1 -16.75 3.55 23.65
C MET A 1 -15.54 2.64 23.66
N THR A 2 -15.73 1.36 23.97
CA THR A 2 -14.68 0.33 23.91
C THR A 2 -14.29 0.10 22.45
N MET A 3 -13.03 0.38 22.09
CA MET A 3 -12.50 0.01 20.78
C MET A 3 -12.51 -1.52 20.67
N GLN A 4 -13.31 -2.08 19.77
CA GLN A 4 -13.15 -3.48 19.37
C GLN A 4 -11.79 -3.59 18.68
N SER A 5 -10.96 -4.56 19.08
CA SER A 5 -9.77 -4.90 18.31
C SER A 5 -10.23 -5.41 16.94
N THR A 6 -10.01 -4.63 15.89
CA THR A 6 -10.33 -5.05 14.53
C THR A 6 -9.51 -6.27 14.16
N SER A 7 -10.19 -7.38 13.86
CA SER A 7 -9.52 -8.55 13.29
C SER A 7 -9.24 -8.29 11.80
N LEU A 8 -8.09 -8.77 11.32
CA LEU A 8 -7.77 -8.76 9.89
C LEU A 8 -8.91 -9.40 9.08
N ALA A 9 -9.48 -10.50 9.57
CA ALA A 9 -10.59 -11.20 8.92
C ALA A 9 -11.82 -10.30 8.70
N ALA A 10 -12.22 -9.49 9.70
CA ALA A 10 -13.35 -8.56 9.56
C ALA A 10 -13.02 -7.44 8.57
N LEU A 11 -11.82 -6.87 8.66
CA LEU A 11 -11.37 -5.83 7.74
C LEU A 11 -11.38 -6.32 6.28
N LEU A 12 -10.94 -7.56 6.04
CA LEU A 12 -10.89 -8.12 4.68
C LEU A 12 -12.28 -8.38 4.08
N GLN A 13 -13.33 -8.49 4.88
CA GLN A 13 -14.72 -8.62 4.39
C GLN A 13 -15.30 -7.30 3.86
N TYR A 14 -14.69 -6.15 4.16
CA TYR A 14 -15.16 -4.87 3.64
C TYR A 14 -15.12 -4.84 2.10
N LYS A 15 -16.25 -4.51 1.47
CA LYS A 15 -16.40 -4.39 0.01
C LYS A 15 -16.90 -3.00 -0.35
N ASN A 16 -16.52 -2.53 -1.53
CA ASN A 16 -17.01 -1.26 -2.07
C ASN A 16 -16.93 -1.26 -3.60
N GLU A 17 -18.05 -1.51 -4.27
CA GLU A 17 -18.13 -1.58 -5.73
C GLU A 17 -17.70 -0.28 -6.43
N ASN A 18 -17.95 0.88 -5.81
CA ASN A 18 -17.59 2.16 -6.39
C ASN A 18 -16.08 2.39 -6.40
N VAL A 19 -15.37 1.91 -5.37
CA VAL A 19 -13.90 1.90 -5.33
C VAL A 19 -13.36 1.05 -6.47
N ILE A 20 -13.92 -0.14 -6.67
CA ILE A 20 -13.51 -1.07 -7.73
C ILE A 20 -13.80 -0.49 -9.12
N SER A 21 -15.04 -0.06 -9.37
CA SER A 21 -15.48 0.53 -10.63
C SER A 21 -14.61 1.72 -11.03
N ARG A 22 -14.37 2.66 -10.11
CA ARG A 22 -13.48 3.80 -10.40
C ARG A 22 -12.04 3.37 -10.68
N PHE A 23 -11.55 2.33 -10.01
CA PHE A 23 -10.21 1.81 -10.28
C PHE A 23 -10.12 1.22 -11.68
N THR A 24 -11.13 0.45 -12.12
CA THR A 24 -11.20 -0.10 -13.47
C THR A 24 -11.44 0.97 -14.55
N ASP A 25 -11.98 2.13 -14.20
CA ASP A 25 -12.03 3.29 -15.12
C ASP A 25 -10.66 3.93 -15.32
N LEU A 26 -9.78 3.87 -14.31
CA LEU A 26 -8.44 4.45 -14.35
C LEU A 26 -7.38 3.53 -14.92
N PHE A 27 -7.53 2.22 -14.74
CA PHE A 27 -6.54 1.21 -15.12
C PHE A 27 -7.20 0.11 -15.95
N ASP A 28 -6.47 -0.39 -16.95
CA ASP A 28 -6.86 -1.51 -17.80
C ASP A 28 -6.65 -2.85 -17.09
N VAL A 29 -7.41 -3.04 -16.02
CA VAL A 29 -7.45 -4.25 -15.18
C VAL A 29 -8.88 -4.78 -15.11
N GLY A 30 -9.02 -6.08 -14.94
CA GLY A 30 -10.33 -6.72 -14.72
C GLY A 30 -10.90 -6.40 -13.34
N GLU A 31 -12.20 -6.62 -13.15
CA GLU A 31 -12.87 -6.40 -11.86
C GLU A 31 -12.31 -7.31 -10.76
N GLU A 32 -12.09 -8.60 -11.06
CA GLU A 32 -11.47 -9.55 -10.13
C GLU A 32 -10.07 -9.11 -9.70
N GLU A 33 -9.24 -8.64 -10.64
CA GLU A 33 -7.91 -8.12 -10.37
C GLU A 33 -7.97 -6.85 -9.50
N ALA A 34 -8.92 -5.94 -9.77
CA ALA A 34 -9.13 -4.76 -8.94
C ALA A 34 -9.60 -5.12 -7.52
N GLU A 35 -10.44 -6.15 -7.36
CA GLU A 35 -10.83 -6.67 -6.05
C GLU A 35 -9.64 -7.27 -5.28
N GLU A 36 -8.78 -8.02 -5.97
CA GLU A 36 -7.54 -8.56 -5.41
C GLU A 36 -6.63 -7.44 -4.94
N ILE A 37 -6.39 -6.42 -5.77
CA ILE A 37 -5.58 -5.25 -5.40
C ILE A 37 -6.21 -4.56 -4.18
N PHE A 38 -7.53 -4.39 -4.14
CA PHE A 38 -8.20 -3.77 -2.99
C PHE A 38 -8.09 -4.61 -1.72
N MET A 39 -8.11 -5.94 -1.84
CA MET A 39 -7.83 -6.85 -0.73
C MET A 39 -6.40 -6.67 -0.20
N GLU A 40 -5.41 -6.56 -1.07
CA GLU A 40 -4.02 -6.32 -0.67
C GLU A 40 -3.81 -4.91 -0.09
N THR A 41 -4.49 -3.89 -0.61
CA THR A 41 -4.51 -2.55 -0.01
C THR A 41 -5.04 -2.59 1.41
N LYS A 42 -6.13 -3.31 1.66
CA LYS A 42 -6.68 -3.50 3.01
C LYS A 42 -5.68 -4.18 3.97
N LYS A 43 -4.95 -5.20 3.51
CA LYS A 43 -3.85 -5.81 4.30
C LYS A 43 -2.73 -4.81 4.58
N PHE A 44 -2.34 -3.99 3.61
CA PHE A 44 -1.35 -2.93 3.81
C PHE A 44 -1.83 -1.91 4.86
N LEU A 45 -3.07 -1.43 4.77
CA LEU A 45 -3.64 -0.51 5.75
C LEU A 45 -3.63 -1.10 7.16
N PHE A 46 -3.93 -2.40 7.30
CA PHE A 46 -3.88 -3.12 8.58
C PHE A 46 -2.52 -3.00 9.28
N ILE A 47 -1.41 -3.10 8.54
CA ILE A 47 -0.06 -3.01 9.12
C ILE A 47 0.58 -1.63 9.01
N SER A 48 -0.03 -0.68 8.28
CA SER A 48 0.55 0.62 7.92
C SER A 48 0.99 1.50 9.10
N ARG A 49 0.42 1.29 10.30
CA ARG A 49 0.79 2.03 11.53
C ARG A 49 1.96 1.41 12.29
N GLN A 50 2.42 0.23 11.89
CA GLN A 50 3.53 -0.44 12.55
C GLN A 50 4.85 0.28 12.22
N PRO A 51 5.73 0.53 13.20
CA PRO A 51 7.04 1.11 12.95
C PRO A 51 7.82 0.31 11.91
N GLY A 52 8.41 0.98 10.94
CA GLY A 52 9.17 0.34 9.87
C GLY A 52 8.36 -0.01 8.62
N VAL A 53 7.03 0.05 8.66
CA VAL A 53 6.19 -0.08 7.46
C VAL A 53 6.25 1.23 6.65
N PHE A 54 6.41 1.07 5.35
CA PHE A 54 6.42 2.14 4.36
C PHE A 54 5.94 1.60 3.02
N ILE A 55 5.73 2.47 2.03
CA ILE A 55 5.38 2.07 0.67
C ILE A 55 6.65 2.07 -0.18
N PRO A 56 7.22 0.89 -0.52
CA PRO A 56 8.32 0.80 -1.44
C PRO A 56 7.80 0.70 -2.90
N ASP A 57 8.71 0.72 -3.88
CA ASP A 57 8.34 0.66 -5.30
C ASP A 57 7.61 -0.65 -5.67
N GLU A 58 7.82 -1.72 -4.89
CA GLU A 58 7.17 -3.02 -5.03
C GLU A 58 5.64 -2.96 -4.80
N LEU A 59 5.14 -1.93 -4.10
CA LEU A 59 3.74 -1.79 -3.72
C LEU A 59 3.03 -0.60 -4.41
N LEU A 60 3.54 -0.11 -5.54
CA LEU A 60 2.94 1.05 -6.22
C LEU A 60 1.48 0.84 -6.61
N ILE A 61 1.05 -0.36 -7.04
CA ILE A 61 -0.37 -0.59 -7.36
C ILE A 61 -1.27 -0.52 -6.13
N VAL A 62 -0.77 -0.97 -4.97
CA VAL A 62 -1.47 -0.89 -3.69
C VAL A 62 -1.63 0.56 -3.27
N ASP A 63 -0.61 1.38 -3.52
CA ASP A 63 -0.63 2.83 -3.30
C ASP A 63 -1.61 3.55 -4.24
N GLU A 64 -1.65 3.18 -5.52
CA GLU A 64 -2.64 3.71 -6.49
C GLU A 64 -4.08 3.38 -6.08
N MET A 65 -4.32 2.16 -5.59
CA MET A 65 -5.63 1.77 -5.06
C MET A 65 -5.96 2.51 -3.75
N TRP A 66 -4.97 2.76 -2.89
CA TRP A 66 -5.19 3.57 -1.69
C TRP A 66 -5.56 5.02 -2.04
N HIS A 67 -4.84 5.64 -2.99
CA HIS A 67 -5.19 6.95 -3.53
C HIS A 67 -6.62 6.97 -4.09
N ASN A 68 -7.00 5.95 -4.85
CA ASN A 68 -8.37 5.80 -5.36
C ASN A 68 -9.40 5.71 -4.23
N PHE A 69 -9.13 4.94 -3.18
CA PHE A 69 -10.05 4.77 -2.05
C PHE A 69 -10.23 6.06 -1.23
N ILE A 70 -9.16 6.82 -0.99
CA ILE A 70 -9.20 8.09 -0.23
C ILE A 70 -10.19 9.10 -0.83
N LEU A 71 -10.36 9.09 -2.16
CA LEU A 71 -11.26 10.02 -2.85
C LEU A 71 -12.73 9.80 -2.52
N PHE A 72 -13.10 8.62 -2.02
CA PHE A 72 -14.43 8.35 -1.45
C PHE A 72 -14.48 8.84 0.00
N THR A 73 -14.29 10.14 0.19
CA THR A 73 -13.91 10.74 1.48
C THR A 73 -14.81 10.37 2.66
N SER A 74 -16.14 10.38 2.47
CA SER A 74 -17.10 9.96 3.54
C SER A 74 -16.92 8.48 3.89
N THR A 75 -16.93 7.63 2.87
CA THR A 75 -16.79 6.18 3.03
C THR A 75 -15.42 5.77 3.58
N TYR A 76 -14.36 6.43 3.13
CA TYR A 76 -13.01 6.22 3.64
C TYR A 76 -12.88 6.68 5.10
N HIS A 77 -13.52 7.79 5.47
CA HIS A 77 -13.57 8.24 6.85
C HIS A 77 -14.29 7.23 7.74
N GLU A 78 -15.48 6.76 7.35
CA GLU A 78 -16.24 5.74 8.08
C GLU A 78 -15.46 4.43 8.22
N PHE A 79 -14.85 3.96 7.13
CA PHE A 79 -13.95 2.81 7.14
C PHE A 79 -12.81 2.99 8.15
N CYS A 80 -12.14 4.14 8.14
CA CYS A 80 -11.05 4.42 9.05
C CYS A 80 -11.50 4.43 10.52
N MET A 81 -12.60 5.12 10.81
CA MET A 81 -13.14 5.20 12.17
C MET A 81 -13.59 3.84 12.68
N HIS A 82 -14.20 3.02 11.82
CA HIS A 82 -14.67 1.69 12.19
C HIS A 82 -13.53 0.70 12.44
N TYR A 83 -12.54 0.62 11.55
CA TYR A 83 -11.50 -0.42 11.59
C TYR A 83 -10.21 -0.01 12.29
N PHE A 84 -9.96 1.28 12.50
CA PHE A 84 -8.71 1.76 13.11
C PHE A 84 -8.94 2.74 14.26
N GLY A 85 -10.19 3.06 14.58
CA GLY A 85 -10.55 4.03 15.62
C GLY A 85 -10.08 5.45 15.33
N GLY A 86 -9.68 5.74 14.09
CA GLY A 86 -9.12 7.03 13.69
C GLY A 86 -8.74 7.07 12.21
N PHE A 87 -8.65 8.28 11.66
CA PHE A 87 -8.33 8.49 10.25
C PHE A 87 -6.90 8.06 9.90
N LEU A 88 -6.74 7.21 8.89
CA LEU A 88 -5.43 6.86 8.35
C LEU A 88 -5.01 7.90 7.32
N HIS A 89 -4.06 8.75 7.70
CA HIS A 89 -3.51 9.77 6.81
C HIS A 89 -2.50 9.15 5.84
N HIS A 90 -2.72 9.34 4.54
CA HIS A 90 -1.72 9.10 3.52
C HIS A 90 -0.92 10.38 3.27
N LEU A 91 0.38 10.36 3.55
CA LEU A 91 1.27 11.52 3.43
C LEU A 91 2.38 11.21 2.41
N PRO A 92 2.31 11.79 1.19
CA PRO A 92 3.39 11.66 0.23
C PRO A 92 4.69 12.22 0.76
N ALA A 93 5.82 11.67 0.33
CA ALA A 93 7.14 12.15 0.73
C ALA A 93 7.28 13.66 0.47
N SER A 94 7.59 14.40 1.54
CA SER A 94 7.79 15.85 1.53
C SER A 94 8.98 16.23 0.66
N LYS A 95 9.02 17.52 0.27
CA LYS A 95 10.17 18.07 -0.48
C LYS A 95 11.49 17.86 0.27
N ALA A 96 11.49 18.04 1.59
CA ALA A 96 12.68 17.88 2.43
C ALA A 96 13.15 16.42 2.47
N GLU A 97 12.24 15.44 2.56
CA GLU A 97 12.59 14.02 2.51
C GLU A 97 13.17 13.62 1.15
N LYS A 98 12.55 14.08 0.06
CA LYS A 98 13.06 13.84 -1.30
C LYS A 98 14.46 14.43 -1.50
N MET A 99 14.71 15.64 -0.98
CA MET A 99 16.03 16.26 -1.01
C MET A 99 17.07 15.49 -0.20
N ARG A 100 16.75 15.11 1.05
CA ARG A 100 17.65 14.32 1.89
C ARG A 100 18.01 12.98 1.25
N HIS A 101 17.01 12.30 0.68
CA HIS A 101 17.24 11.04 -0.03
C HIS A 101 18.19 11.21 -1.21
N ARG A 102 18.01 12.27 -2.01
CA ARG A 102 18.92 12.59 -3.12
C ARG A 102 20.34 12.87 -2.62
N GLN A 103 20.48 13.69 -1.57
CA GLN A 103 21.78 14.00 -0.97
C GLN A 103 22.50 12.74 -0.45
N GLN A 104 21.77 11.81 0.16
CA GLN A 104 22.32 10.54 0.62
C GLN A 104 22.80 9.67 -0.54
N LEU A 105 22.02 9.59 -1.62
CA LEU A 105 22.40 8.87 -2.84
C LEU A 105 23.64 9.47 -3.52
N ASP A 106 23.72 10.80 -3.56
CA ASP A 106 24.84 11.53 -4.16
C ASP A 106 26.12 11.41 -3.32
N ALA A 107 26.00 11.38 -1.99
CA ALA A 107 27.13 11.27 -1.07
C ALA A 107 27.73 9.85 -1.04
N ASP A 108 26.88 8.83 -0.90
CA ASP A 108 27.29 7.43 -0.90
C ASP A 108 26.13 6.53 -1.33
N SER A 109 26.06 6.27 -2.64
CA SER A 109 25.03 5.41 -3.22
C SER A 109 25.06 3.98 -2.66
N PHE A 110 26.23 3.46 -2.29
CA PHE A 110 26.33 2.10 -1.73
C PHE A 110 25.70 2.04 -0.34
N MET A 111 26.06 2.96 0.55
CA MET A 111 25.49 3.04 1.89
C MET A 111 23.99 3.32 1.86
N ALA A 112 23.53 4.25 1.02
CA ALA A 112 22.11 4.55 0.88
C ALA A 112 21.31 3.32 0.41
N ARG A 113 21.84 2.54 -0.55
CA ARG A 113 21.22 1.28 -1.00
C ARG A 113 21.20 0.22 0.09
N ASN A 114 22.25 0.08 0.89
CA ASN A 114 22.27 -0.89 1.98
C ASN A 114 21.27 -0.53 3.08
N ALA A 115 21.20 0.75 3.47
CA ALA A 115 20.20 1.23 4.43
C ALA A 115 18.76 0.97 3.92
N PHE A 116 18.51 1.18 2.62
CA PHE A 116 17.21 0.83 2.02
C PHE A 116 16.93 -0.67 2.10
N LYS A 117 17.91 -1.53 1.79
CA LYS A 117 17.77 -2.99 1.87
C LYS A 117 17.46 -3.45 3.30
N GLU A 118 18.11 -2.89 4.31
CA GLU A 118 17.83 -3.20 5.71
C GLU A 118 16.40 -2.82 6.09
N LYS A 119 15.95 -1.63 5.68
CA LYS A 119 14.57 -1.17 5.89
C LYS A 119 13.56 -2.09 5.19
N LEU A 120 13.85 -2.48 3.95
CA LEU A 120 13.00 -3.40 3.19
C LEU A 120 12.96 -4.79 3.84
N ALA A 121 14.09 -5.32 4.33
CA ALA A 121 14.14 -6.59 5.03
C ALA A 121 13.31 -6.57 6.32
N ALA A 122 13.38 -5.48 7.10
CA ALA A 122 12.52 -5.30 8.27
C ALA A 122 11.03 -5.27 7.89
N PHE A 123 10.68 -4.57 6.80
CA PHE A 123 9.30 -4.52 6.31
C PHE A 123 8.80 -5.89 5.82
N ILE A 124 9.64 -6.67 5.14
CA ILE A 124 9.33 -8.05 4.73
C ILE A 124 9.08 -8.93 5.96
N SER A 125 9.90 -8.81 7.02
CA SER A 125 9.70 -9.55 8.28
C SER A 125 8.37 -9.19 8.93
N ILE A 126 8.03 -7.91 9.03
CA ILE A 126 6.74 -7.46 9.57
C ILE A 126 5.59 -8.02 8.72
N THR A 127 5.71 -7.99 7.39
CA THR A 127 4.70 -8.55 6.49
C THR A 127 4.51 -10.05 6.73
N TYR A 128 5.60 -10.81 6.90
CA TYR A 128 5.53 -12.23 7.21
C TYR A 128 4.82 -12.48 8.54
N ASP A 129 5.24 -11.78 9.60
CA ASP A 129 4.73 -12.01 10.96
C ASP A 129 3.24 -11.64 11.09
N GLN A 130 2.79 -10.64 10.34
CA GLN A 130 1.43 -10.10 10.46
C GLN A 130 0.45 -10.66 9.42
N LEU A 131 0.94 -10.99 8.21
CA LEU A 131 0.11 -11.31 7.04
C LEU A 131 0.46 -12.65 6.37
N GLY A 132 1.52 -13.32 6.84
CA GLY A 132 1.92 -14.66 6.40
C GLY A 132 2.72 -14.68 5.09
N HIS A 133 3.23 -15.88 4.78
CA HIS A 133 4.17 -16.10 3.69
C HIS A 133 3.58 -15.81 2.29
N GLU A 134 2.30 -16.09 2.06
CA GLU A 134 1.65 -15.86 0.76
C GLU A 134 1.64 -14.37 0.41
N THR A 135 1.36 -13.51 1.40
CA THR A 135 1.38 -12.06 1.21
C THR A 135 2.79 -11.57 0.90
N VAL A 136 3.83 -12.15 1.52
CA VAL A 136 5.23 -11.81 1.22
C VAL A 136 5.60 -12.16 -0.22
N ILE A 137 5.25 -13.36 -0.69
CA ILE A 137 5.51 -13.78 -2.08
C ILE A 137 4.80 -12.84 -3.05
N ARG A 138 3.52 -12.56 -2.80
CA ARG A 138 2.72 -11.67 -3.63
C ARG A 138 3.33 -10.28 -3.72
N TRP A 139 3.62 -9.66 -2.59
CA TRP A 139 4.08 -8.26 -2.53
C TRP A 139 5.50 -8.07 -3.03
N PHE A 140 6.41 -9.01 -2.76
CA PHE A 140 7.84 -8.81 -2.98
C PHE A 140 8.45 -9.68 -4.08
N GLN A 141 7.66 -10.58 -4.69
CA GLN A 141 8.10 -11.38 -5.85
C GLN A 141 7.16 -11.20 -7.06
N GLU A 142 5.84 -11.29 -6.86
CA GLU A 142 4.88 -11.23 -7.97
C GLU A 142 4.57 -9.80 -8.42
N TYR A 143 4.19 -8.94 -7.47
CA TYR A 143 3.78 -7.55 -7.73
C TYR A 143 4.88 -6.70 -8.38
N PRO A 144 6.18 -6.84 -8.05
CA PRO A 144 7.22 -6.09 -8.74
C PRO A 144 7.32 -6.40 -10.24
N GLN A 145 6.91 -7.61 -10.65
CA GLN A 145 6.86 -8.00 -12.06
C GLN A 145 5.54 -7.56 -12.70
N ARG A 146 4.41 -7.87 -12.06
CA ARG A 146 3.05 -7.58 -12.56
C ARG A 146 2.73 -6.09 -12.59
N TYR A 147 3.27 -5.33 -11.63
CA TYR A 147 2.97 -3.92 -11.41
C TYR A 147 4.24 -3.09 -11.23
N SER A 148 5.25 -3.35 -12.06
CA SER A 148 6.39 -2.44 -12.16
C SER A 148 5.91 -1.03 -12.55
N LYS A 149 6.71 -0.02 -12.22
CA LYS A 149 6.40 1.38 -12.57
C LYS A 149 6.08 1.60 -14.06
N GLN A 150 6.74 0.86 -14.96
CA GLN A 150 6.46 0.97 -16.38
C GLN A 150 5.16 0.26 -16.76
N VAL A 151 4.86 -0.90 -16.15
CA VAL A 151 3.61 -1.61 -16.39
C VAL A 151 2.41 -0.80 -15.89
N ILE A 152 2.47 -0.24 -14.67
CA ILE A 152 1.40 0.61 -14.14
C ILE A 152 1.11 1.80 -15.07
N LYS A 153 2.16 2.43 -15.63
CA LYS A 153 1.98 3.52 -16.60
C LYS A 153 1.24 3.07 -17.86
N ASN A 154 1.53 1.87 -18.36
CA ASN A 154 0.88 1.32 -19.54
C ASN A 154 -0.56 0.87 -19.26
N LEU A 155 -0.86 0.44 -18.03
CA LEU A 155 -2.22 0.11 -17.59
C LEU A 155 -3.11 1.34 -17.44
N ARG A 156 -2.54 2.52 -17.15
CA ARG A 156 -3.35 3.71 -16.90
C ARG A 156 -4.04 4.20 -18.18
N LYS A 157 -5.37 4.29 -18.13
CA LYS A 157 -6.21 4.79 -19.22
C LYS A 157 -6.05 6.31 -19.37
N HIS A 158 -6.14 6.79 -20.62
CA HIS A 158 -6.01 8.20 -20.98
C HIS A 158 -7.37 8.89 -21.09
#